data_AF-Q013Y4-F1
#
_entry.id   AF-Q013Y4-F1
#
_cell.length_a   1.000
_cell.length_b   1.000
_cell.length_c   1.000
_cell.angle_alpha   90.00
_cell.angle_beta   90.00
_cell.angle_gamma   90.00
#
_symmetry.space_group_name_H-M   'P 1'
#
loop_
_entity.id
_entity.type
_entity.pdbx_description
1 polymer ?
#
loop_
_entity_poly.entity_id
_entity_poly.type
_entity_poly.pdbx_seq_one_letter_code
_entity_poly.pdbx_strand_id
1 'polypeptide(L)'
;MTVLAGRIVQLAARRASSLTARATSSTSQSSVKSARALVNNRTVTRRASSSDASTSPDVVLGSWIVVGCDSDGNGALCVLTGPSVGAIERVIVRDNPTRTELVNGRARPRLDPEAMTSVVRSLGVPKGTTVYLEEGGVEFGFSAQTAFVQGYNFGLWRGVFAAAELEVRVVKPQAWKAAMGLKSKESTKDDSIAMAKTLFPEIAHELKRKKDHGRAESLLIAAYGHVANGGASADVEDEICARVRAALADRGLVRDEGGALPYFGPYFGMTGEELRTELKRRGAKVSGNKQELILRLETNDEETKARQSETA
;
A
#
# COMPACT_ATOMS: atom_id res chain seq x y z
N MET A 1 62.72 25.08 8.20
CA MET A 1 62.14 26.35 7.72
C MET A 1 62.01 26.28 6.21
N THR A 2 60.88 26.76 5.72
CA THR A 2 60.57 27.08 4.32
C THR A 2 60.09 25.93 3.42
N VAL A 3 58.99 26.22 2.73
CA VAL A 3 58.35 25.52 1.60
C VAL A 3 57.28 24.48 1.97
N LEU A 4 56.07 24.94 2.33
CA LEU A 4 54.81 24.41 1.76
C LEU A 4 53.58 25.26 2.14
N ALA A 5 53.59 26.56 1.82
CA ALA A 5 52.41 27.42 1.92
C ALA A 5 52.26 28.21 0.62
N GLY A 6 51.52 27.67 -0.34
CA GLY A 6 51.32 28.32 -1.63
C GLY A 6 50.68 27.43 -2.68
N ARG A 7 49.40 27.05 -2.49
CA ARG A 7 48.56 26.46 -3.55
C ARG A 7 47.05 26.47 -3.24
N ILE A 8 46.53 27.57 -2.66
CA ILE A 8 45.09 27.75 -2.36
C ILE A 8 44.41 28.87 -3.17
N VAL A 9 45.07 29.60 -4.08
CA VAL A 9 44.43 30.79 -4.71
C VAL A 9 44.49 30.80 -6.25
N GLN A 10 44.10 29.73 -6.95
CA GLN A 10 44.14 29.76 -8.43
C GLN A 10 43.09 28.99 -9.23
N LEU A 11 41.85 28.83 -8.74
CA LEU A 11 40.77 28.27 -9.56
C LEU A 11 39.40 28.99 -9.46
N ALA A 12 39.39 30.30 -9.17
CA ALA A 12 38.16 31.09 -9.04
C ALA A 12 38.04 32.32 -9.97
N ALA A 13 38.88 32.50 -10.99
CA ALA A 13 38.81 33.72 -11.82
C ALA A 13 39.31 33.55 -13.27
N ARG A 14 38.57 32.80 -14.10
CA ARG A 14 38.58 32.86 -15.58
C ARG A 14 37.24 32.26 -16.04
N ARG A 15 36.32 32.88 -16.77
CA ARG A 15 36.25 34.14 -17.51
C ARG A 15 34.76 34.45 -17.70
N ALA A 16 34.32 35.59 -17.18
CA ALA A 16 33.22 36.33 -17.79
C ALA A 16 33.75 37.07 -19.04
N SER A 17 32.84 37.34 -19.98
CA SER A 17 32.97 38.21 -21.17
C SER A 17 33.27 37.53 -22.51
N SER A 18 32.19 37.21 -23.23
CA SER A 18 32.03 37.63 -24.63
C SER A 18 30.53 37.68 -24.97
N LEU A 19 29.97 38.89 -24.85
CA LEU A 19 28.65 39.25 -25.37
C LEU A 19 28.72 39.48 -26.89
N THR A 20 27.52 39.42 -27.50
CA THR A 20 27.06 39.90 -28.82
C THR A 20 27.10 38.94 -30.01
N ALA A 21 25.94 38.33 -30.32
CA ALA A 21 25.44 38.19 -31.69
C ALA A 21 23.90 37.98 -31.70
N ARG A 22 23.20 39.10 -31.94
CA ARG A 22 22.04 39.32 -32.83
C ARG A 22 20.94 38.25 -32.97
N ALA A 23 19.74 38.68 -32.60
CA ALA A 23 18.46 38.05 -32.88
C ALA A 23 18.13 37.96 -34.38
N THR A 24 17.59 36.82 -34.79
CA THR A 24 16.67 36.67 -35.91
C THR A 24 15.55 35.71 -35.52
N SER A 25 14.33 36.22 -35.62
CA SER A 25 13.08 35.51 -35.43
C SER A 25 12.82 34.54 -36.58
N SER A 26 12.54 33.27 -36.28
CA SER A 26 11.74 32.42 -37.16
C SER A 26 10.74 31.62 -36.33
N THR A 27 9.49 32.00 -36.49
CA THR A 27 8.29 31.33 -36.01
C THR A 27 8.20 29.95 -36.67
N SER A 28 8.28 28.88 -35.88
CA SER A 28 7.83 27.55 -36.30
C SER A 28 6.92 26.97 -35.23
N GLN A 29 5.62 27.15 -35.46
CA GLN A 29 4.57 26.39 -34.80
C GLN A 29 4.80 24.91 -35.09
N SER A 30 5.02 24.11 -34.05
CA SER A 30 4.81 22.66 -34.15
C SER A 30 3.97 22.19 -32.97
N SER A 31 2.86 21.56 -33.33
CA SER A 31 1.72 21.24 -32.49
C SER A 31 2.07 20.28 -31.37
N VAL A 32 1.87 20.72 -30.13
CA VAL A 32 1.86 19.86 -28.95
C VAL A 32 0.54 19.09 -28.95
N LYS A 33 0.56 17.82 -29.40
CA LYS A 33 -0.57 16.90 -29.22
C LYS A 33 -0.66 16.53 -27.74
N SER A 34 -1.53 17.24 -27.02
CA SER A 34 -1.92 16.91 -25.66
C SER A 34 -2.70 15.59 -25.66
N ALA A 35 -2.08 14.51 -25.19
CA ALA A 35 -2.74 13.23 -24.98
C ALA A 35 -3.52 13.29 -23.66
N ARG A 36 -4.78 13.72 -23.77
CA ARG A 36 -5.77 13.69 -22.69
C ARG A 36 -6.03 12.21 -22.32
N ALA A 37 -5.52 11.77 -21.17
CA ALA A 37 -5.82 10.46 -20.64
C ALA A 37 -7.32 10.38 -20.31
N LEU A 38 -8.06 9.59 -21.08
CA LEU A 38 -9.46 9.30 -20.84
C LEU A 38 -9.57 8.48 -19.55
N VAL A 39 -10.13 9.10 -18.51
CA VAL A 39 -10.60 8.39 -17.31
C VAL A 39 -11.80 7.53 -17.72
N ASN A 40 -11.58 6.25 -17.98
CA ASN A 40 -12.66 5.29 -18.15
C ASN A 40 -13.06 4.74 -16.77
N ASN A 41 -14.07 5.36 -16.15
CA ASN A 41 -14.81 4.76 -15.06
C ASN A 41 -15.78 3.72 -15.65
N ARG A 42 -15.51 2.42 -15.46
CA ARG A 42 -16.50 1.37 -15.69
C ARG A 42 -16.78 0.63 -14.39
N THR A 43 -17.95 0.87 -13.84
CA THR A 43 -18.52 0.12 -12.72
C THR A 43 -19.19 -1.13 -13.30
N VAL A 44 -18.81 -2.32 -12.83
CA VAL A 44 -19.55 -3.56 -13.15
C VAL A 44 -20.57 -3.76 -12.03
N THR A 45 -21.83 -3.42 -12.30
CA THR A 45 -22.97 -3.74 -11.43
C THR A 45 -23.66 -5.01 -11.94
N ARG A 46 -24.03 -5.92 -11.04
CA ARG A 46 -24.90 -7.06 -11.37
C ARG A 46 -26.31 -6.50 -11.60
N ARG A 47 -26.85 -6.62 -12.83
CA ARG A 47 -28.13 -6.01 -13.22
C ARG A 47 -29.29 -6.49 -12.34
N ALA A 48 -29.99 -5.55 -11.72
CA ALA A 48 -31.44 -5.57 -11.55
C ALA A 48 -32.03 -4.37 -12.33
N SER A 49 -33.24 -4.52 -12.84
CA SER A 49 -33.88 -3.72 -13.88
C SER A 49 -34.29 -2.28 -13.49
N SER A 50 -34.04 -1.35 -14.42
CA SER A 50 -34.72 -0.06 -14.75
C SER A 50 -34.95 1.01 -13.67
N SER A 51 -34.22 2.13 -13.76
CA SER A 51 -34.64 3.45 -14.31
C SER A 51 -33.85 4.60 -13.66
N ASP A 52 -33.62 5.67 -14.43
CA ASP A 52 -32.66 6.76 -14.20
C ASP A 52 -32.79 7.52 -12.87
N ALA A 53 -31.66 7.71 -12.19
CA ALA A 53 -31.34 8.93 -11.42
C ALA A 53 -29.82 9.01 -11.17
N SER A 54 -29.25 10.19 -11.36
CA SER A 54 -27.84 10.53 -11.11
C SER A 54 -27.39 10.08 -9.72
N THR A 55 -26.62 8.98 -9.64
CA THR A 55 -26.16 8.42 -8.38
C THR A 55 -24.71 8.83 -8.17
N SER A 56 -24.49 9.76 -7.23
CA SER A 56 -23.33 9.66 -6.34
C SER A 56 -23.22 8.20 -5.86
N PRO A 57 -22.03 7.64 -5.61
CA PRO A 57 -21.96 6.29 -5.09
C PRO A 57 -22.58 6.29 -3.69
N ASP A 58 -23.87 5.96 -3.61
CA ASP A 58 -24.59 5.78 -2.35
C ASP A 58 -24.00 4.54 -1.68
N VAL A 59 -22.96 4.78 -0.89
CA VAL A 59 -22.59 3.84 0.17
C VAL A 59 -23.82 3.77 1.07
N VAL A 60 -24.51 2.63 1.02
CA VAL A 60 -25.67 2.40 1.88
C VAL A 60 -25.19 2.45 3.32
N LEU A 61 -25.82 3.30 4.15
CA LEU A 61 -25.53 3.36 5.59
C LEU A 61 -25.70 1.96 6.18
N GLY A 62 -24.61 1.38 6.71
CA GLY A 62 -24.58 0.01 7.24
C GLY A 62 -23.82 -1.01 6.38
N SER A 63 -23.36 -0.65 5.17
CA SER A 63 -22.47 -1.51 4.40
C SER A 63 -21.10 -1.65 5.07
N TRP A 64 -20.57 -2.87 5.07
CA TRP A 64 -19.19 -3.13 5.46
C TRP A 64 -18.24 -2.64 4.37
N ILE A 65 -17.16 -1.97 4.77
CA ILE A 65 -16.15 -1.41 3.88
C ILE A 65 -14.77 -1.68 4.45
N VAL A 66 -13.85 -2.12 3.59
CA VAL A 66 -12.43 -2.15 3.89
C VAL A 66 -11.64 -1.60 2.72
N VAL A 67 -10.55 -0.89 3.04
CA VAL A 67 -9.65 -0.31 2.06
C VAL A 67 -8.26 -0.91 2.25
N GLY A 68 -7.61 -1.28 1.15
CA GLY A 68 -6.22 -1.77 1.14
C GLY A 68 -5.34 -0.93 0.22
N CYS A 69 -4.14 -0.58 0.67
CA CYS A 69 -3.23 0.29 -0.07
C CYS A 69 -1.81 -0.29 -0.10
N ASP A 70 -1.33 -0.60 -1.30
CA ASP A 70 0.10 -0.67 -1.61
C ASP A 70 0.58 0.76 -1.84
N SER A 71 1.48 1.22 -0.97
CA SER A 71 1.89 2.62 -0.93
C SER A 71 2.86 3.03 -2.07
N ASP A 72 3.43 2.07 -2.81
CA ASP A 72 4.47 2.35 -3.79
C ASP A 72 3.96 3.16 -5.00
N GLY A 73 4.88 3.81 -5.74
CA GLY A 73 4.51 4.59 -6.93
C GLY A 73 3.85 3.78 -8.06
N ASN A 74 4.08 2.46 -8.10
CA ASN A 74 3.36 1.52 -8.99
C ASN A 74 2.32 0.68 -8.23
N GLY A 75 2.04 1.04 -6.98
CA GLY A 75 1.05 0.43 -6.14
C GLY A 75 -0.37 0.83 -6.53
N ALA A 76 -1.32 0.46 -5.68
CA ALA A 76 -2.72 0.74 -5.89
C ALA A 76 -3.48 0.87 -4.56
N LEU A 77 -4.69 1.40 -4.68
CA LEU A 77 -5.70 1.47 -3.64
C LEU A 77 -6.90 0.62 -4.06
N CYS A 78 -7.38 -0.24 -3.18
CA CYS A 78 -8.62 -0.98 -3.37
C CYS A 78 -9.68 -0.63 -2.33
N VAL A 79 -10.95 -0.79 -2.70
CA VAL A 79 -12.10 -0.71 -1.81
C VAL A 79 -12.93 -1.96 -2.02
N LEU A 80 -13.13 -2.70 -0.93
CA LEU A 80 -14.07 -3.82 -0.88
C LEU A 80 -15.31 -3.36 -0.12
N THR A 81 -16.48 -3.72 -0.63
CA THR A 81 -17.78 -3.33 -0.06
C THR A 81 -18.72 -4.52 -0.06
N GLY A 82 -19.54 -4.66 0.98
CA GLY A 82 -20.60 -5.66 1.01
C GLY A 82 -21.67 -5.41 2.08
N PRO A 83 -22.73 -6.24 2.08
CA PRO A 83 -23.87 -6.09 2.97
C PRO A 83 -23.56 -6.45 4.43
N SER A 84 -22.48 -7.19 4.67
CA SER A 84 -22.03 -7.62 5.99
C SER A 84 -20.52 -7.79 6.01
N VAL A 85 -19.95 -7.91 7.22
CA VAL A 85 -18.51 -8.13 7.43
C VAL A 85 -18.03 -9.32 6.58
N GLY A 86 -16.99 -9.08 5.78
CA GLY A 86 -16.36 -10.11 4.95
C GLY A 86 -17.09 -10.47 3.66
N ALA A 87 -18.37 -10.12 3.51
CA ALA A 87 -19.12 -10.36 2.26
C ALA A 87 -18.65 -9.41 1.15
N ILE A 88 -18.44 -9.93 -0.06
CA ILE A 88 -17.95 -9.13 -1.19
C ILE A 88 -19.10 -8.90 -2.19
N GLU A 89 -19.62 -7.67 -2.22
CA GLU A 89 -20.55 -7.23 -3.26
C GLU A 89 -19.84 -6.44 -4.36
N ARG A 90 -18.87 -5.61 -3.99
CA ARG A 90 -18.15 -4.72 -4.91
C ARG A 90 -16.67 -4.66 -4.61
N VAL A 91 -15.87 -4.67 -5.67
CA VAL A 91 -14.41 -4.46 -5.64
C VAL A 91 -14.07 -3.31 -6.58
N ILE A 92 -13.38 -2.29 -6.05
CA ILE A 92 -12.84 -1.17 -6.83
C ILE A 92 -11.33 -1.17 -6.65
N VAL A 93 -10.56 -1.02 -7.73
CA VAL A 93 -9.11 -0.83 -7.66
C VAL A 93 -8.71 0.40 -8.47
N ARG A 94 -7.82 1.23 -7.91
CA ARG A 94 -7.26 2.43 -8.54
C ARG A 94 -5.74 2.38 -8.42
N ASP A 95 -5.04 2.48 -9.55
CA ASP A 95 -3.58 2.65 -9.52
C ASP A 95 -3.22 3.94 -8.78
N ASN A 96 -2.09 3.94 -8.07
CA ASN A 96 -1.62 5.12 -7.38
C ASN A 96 -1.33 6.25 -8.39
N PRO A 97 -1.89 7.46 -8.19
CA PRO A 97 -1.70 8.54 -9.14
C PRO A 97 -0.26 9.05 -9.05
N THR A 98 0.38 9.15 -10.20
CA THR A 98 1.75 9.63 -10.33
C THR A 98 1.86 10.74 -11.36
N ARG A 99 2.81 11.64 -11.13
CA ARG A 99 3.29 12.61 -12.10
C ARG A 99 4.76 12.39 -12.37
N THR A 100 5.22 12.86 -13.52
CA THR A 100 6.64 12.79 -13.88
C THR A 100 7.36 13.98 -13.26
N GLU A 101 8.40 13.72 -12.49
CA GLU A 101 9.29 14.73 -11.92
C GLU A 101 10.73 14.51 -12.37
N LEU A 102 11.49 15.59 -12.53
CA LEU A 102 12.92 15.51 -12.82
C LEU A 102 13.70 15.34 -11.50
N VAL A 103 14.33 14.19 -11.33
CA VAL A 103 15.18 13.88 -10.19
C VAL A 103 16.59 13.64 -10.70
N ASN A 104 17.53 14.51 -10.32
CA ASN A 104 18.92 14.47 -10.80
C ASN A 104 19.02 14.41 -12.34
N GLY A 105 18.21 15.22 -13.03
CA GLY A 105 18.18 15.29 -14.49
C GLY A 105 17.50 14.09 -15.19
N ARG A 106 16.92 13.15 -14.45
CA ARG A 106 16.18 12.00 -15.01
C ARG A 106 14.70 12.10 -14.67
N ALA A 107 13.84 11.89 -15.66
CA ALA A 107 12.39 11.78 -15.47
C ALA A 107 12.08 10.52 -14.64
N ARG A 108 11.40 10.71 -13.51
CA ARG A 108 10.99 9.64 -12.58
C ARG A 108 9.52 9.83 -12.19
N PRO A 109 8.73 8.75 -12.13
CA PRO A 109 7.40 8.84 -11.56
C PRO A 109 7.50 9.13 -10.05
N ARG A 110 6.65 10.03 -9.58
CA ARG A 110 6.42 10.37 -8.18
C ARG A 110 4.94 10.40 -7.92
N LEU A 111 4.52 10.01 -6.72
CA LEU A 111 3.14 10.15 -6.30
C LEU A 111 2.72 11.61 -6.43
N ASP A 112 1.46 11.82 -6.82
CA ASP A 112 0.87 13.13 -7.07
C ASP A 112 -0.14 13.46 -5.95
N PRO A 113 0.25 14.19 -4.88
CA PRO A 113 -0.59 14.39 -3.68
C PRO A 113 -1.97 15.00 -3.97
N GLU A 114 -2.05 15.91 -4.93
CA GLU A 114 -3.30 16.54 -5.36
C GLU A 114 -4.26 15.51 -5.98
N ALA A 115 -3.73 14.64 -6.85
CA ALA A 115 -4.49 13.55 -7.43
C ALA A 115 -4.80 12.44 -6.42
N MET A 116 -3.91 12.14 -5.47
CA MET A 116 -4.17 11.20 -4.36
C MET A 116 -5.39 11.65 -3.55
N THR A 117 -5.42 12.93 -3.15
CA THR A 117 -6.53 13.52 -2.40
C THR A 117 -7.85 13.43 -3.18
N SER A 118 -7.79 13.70 -4.48
CA SER A 118 -8.95 13.59 -5.37
C SER A 118 -9.45 12.15 -5.50
N VAL A 119 -8.54 11.17 -5.62
CA VAL A 119 -8.86 9.75 -5.66
C VAL A 119 -9.56 9.34 -4.36
N VAL A 120 -8.99 9.63 -3.19
CA VAL A 120 -9.57 9.26 -1.88
C VAL A 120 -10.95 9.86 -1.69
N ARG A 121 -11.13 11.15 -2.02
CA ARG A 121 -12.45 11.80 -1.98
C ARG A 121 -13.46 11.12 -2.90
N SER A 122 -13.02 10.72 -4.10
CA SER A 122 -13.89 10.07 -5.09
C SER A 122 -14.33 8.65 -4.72
N LEU A 123 -13.67 8.01 -3.74
CA LEU A 123 -14.10 6.71 -3.23
C LEU A 123 -15.43 6.79 -2.49
N GLY A 124 -15.75 7.96 -1.91
CA GLY A 124 -16.98 8.15 -1.15
C GLY A 124 -17.07 7.31 0.13
N VAL A 125 -15.93 6.85 0.68
CA VAL A 125 -15.92 6.06 1.90
C VAL A 125 -16.21 6.95 3.13
N PRO A 126 -17.03 6.49 4.09
CA PRO A 126 -17.31 7.24 5.32
C PRO A 126 -16.06 7.47 6.16
N LYS A 127 -16.04 8.58 6.90
CA LYS A 127 -15.04 8.82 7.96
C LYS A 127 -15.00 7.66 8.95
N GLY A 128 -13.81 7.38 9.49
CA GLY A 128 -13.57 6.24 10.37
C GLY A 128 -13.49 4.89 9.65
N THR A 129 -13.68 4.84 8.32
CA THR A 129 -13.45 3.61 7.56
C THR A 129 -11.99 3.16 7.71
N THR A 130 -11.79 1.89 8.03
CA THR A 130 -10.45 1.32 8.20
C THR A 130 -9.71 1.17 6.87
N VAL A 131 -8.48 1.66 6.83
CA VAL A 131 -7.55 1.52 5.69
C VAL A 131 -6.33 0.74 6.13
N TYR A 132 -6.08 -0.40 5.50
CA TYR A 132 -4.85 -1.16 5.66
C TYR A 132 -3.79 -0.64 4.69
N LEU A 133 -2.78 0.03 5.23
CA LEU A 133 -1.71 0.68 4.47
C LEU A 133 -0.41 -0.09 4.67
N GLU A 134 0.17 -0.60 3.59
CA GLU A 134 1.51 -1.21 3.67
C GLU A 134 2.56 -0.14 3.99
N GLU A 135 3.35 -0.39 5.04
CA GLU A 135 4.57 0.36 5.31
C GLU A 135 5.73 -0.28 4.56
N GLY A 136 6.09 0.33 3.42
CA GLY A 136 7.19 -0.11 2.58
C GLY A 136 8.44 -0.45 3.41
N GLY A 137 8.95 -1.67 3.24
CA GLY A 137 10.11 -2.14 3.98
C GLY A 137 11.40 -1.46 3.51
N VAL A 138 12.33 -1.24 4.44
CA VAL A 138 13.73 -0.96 4.10
C VAL A 138 14.50 -2.27 4.23
N GLU A 139 15.05 -2.74 3.11
CA GLU A 139 15.86 -3.95 3.10
C GLU A 139 17.35 -3.63 3.11
N PHE A 140 18.15 -4.55 3.64
CA PHE A 140 19.60 -4.45 3.57
C PHE A 140 20.04 -4.41 2.10
N GLY A 141 20.86 -3.41 1.75
CA GLY A 141 21.31 -3.17 0.37
C GLY A 141 20.48 -2.13 -0.40
N PHE A 142 19.41 -1.58 0.18
CA PHE A 142 18.71 -0.44 -0.43
C PHE A 142 19.62 0.79 -0.48
N SER A 143 19.57 1.50 -1.61
CA SER A 143 20.17 2.83 -1.69
C SER A 143 19.43 3.81 -0.77
N ALA A 144 20.14 4.83 -0.26
CA ALA A 144 19.51 5.89 0.53
C ALA A 144 18.33 6.55 -0.21
N GLN A 145 18.42 6.66 -1.53
CA GLN A 145 17.33 7.18 -2.36
C GLN A 145 16.11 6.25 -2.38
N THR A 146 16.31 4.94 -2.50
CA THR A 146 15.22 3.95 -2.47
C THR A 146 14.53 3.97 -1.11
N ALA A 147 15.30 3.92 -0.03
CA ALA A 147 14.77 3.97 1.34
C ALA A 147 13.99 5.27 1.59
N PHE A 148 14.51 6.41 1.12
CA PHE A 148 13.80 7.70 1.20
C PHE A 148 12.47 7.66 0.43
N VAL A 149 12.46 7.14 -0.80
CA VAL A 149 11.24 7.07 -1.61
C VAL A 149 10.18 6.16 -0.98
N GLN A 150 10.57 5.02 -0.41
CA GLN A 150 9.64 4.16 0.33
C GLN A 150 9.00 4.89 1.51
N GLY A 151 9.82 5.53 2.36
CA GLY A 151 9.33 6.30 3.49
C GLY A 151 8.47 7.51 3.08
N TYR A 152 8.87 8.20 2.00
CA TYR A 152 8.13 9.33 1.44
C TYR A 152 6.75 8.91 0.92
N ASN A 153 6.68 7.81 0.16
CA ASN A 153 5.43 7.30 -0.40
C ASN A 153 4.46 6.85 0.70
N PHE A 154 4.95 6.07 1.67
CA PHE A 154 4.17 5.67 2.85
C PHE A 154 3.66 6.90 3.62
N GLY A 155 4.53 7.89 3.86
CA GLY A 155 4.18 9.12 4.56
C GLY A 155 3.10 9.93 3.85
N LEU A 156 3.18 10.05 2.51
CA LEU A 156 2.16 10.73 1.71
C LEU A 156 0.80 10.05 1.84
N TRP A 157 0.72 8.74 1.63
CA TRP A 157 -0.55 8.01 1.75
C TRP A 157 -1.11 8.09 3.17
N ARG A 158 -0.28 7.89 4.19
CA ARG A 158 -0.68 8.02 5.59
C ARG A 158 -1.26 9.41 5.89
N GLY A 159 -0.61 10.45 5.38
CA GLY A 159 -1.08 11.84 5.52
C GLY A 159 -2.42 12.09 4.81
N VAL A 160 -2.57 11.62 3.57
CA VAL A 160 -3.81 11.77 2.80
C VAL A 160 -4.98 11.06 3.48
N PHE A 161 -4.79 9.83 3.98
CA PHE A 161 -5.84 9.10 4.68
C PHE A 161 -6.20 9.74 6.03
N ALA A 162 -5.19 10.21 6.79
CA ALA A 162 -5.44 10.93 8.04
C ALA A 162 -6.23 12.23 7.81
N ALA A 163 -5.89 12.99 6.75
CA ALA A 163 -6.62 14.20 6.37
C ALA A 163 -8.05 13.92 5.89
N ALA A 164 -8.32 12.71 5.39
CA ALA A 164 -9.65 12.22 5.05
C ALA A 164 -10.39 11.60 6.26
N GLU A 165 -9.83 11.67 7.46
CA GLU A 165 -10.38 11.12 8.70
C GLU A 165 -10.67 9.61 8.61
N LEU A 166 -9.79 8.88 7.92
CA LEU A 166 -9.84 7.42 7.84
C LEU A 166 -8.96 6.78 8.92
N GLU A 167 -9.37 5.60 9.41
CA GLU A 167 -8.62 4.87 10.42
C GLU A 167 -7.48 4.08 9.75
N VAL A 168 -6.27 4.63 9.76
CA VAL A 168 -5.12 3.97 9.13
C VAL A 168 -4.54 2.88 10.03
N ARG A 169 -4.53 1.65 9.52
CA ARG A 169 -3.85 0.50 10.12
C ARG A 169 -2.65 0.11 9.28
N VAL A 170 -1.49 0.21 9.90
CA VAL A 170 -0.22 -0.09 9.21
C VAL A 170 -0.03 -1.60 9.10
N VAL A 171 0.31 -2.06 7.90
CA VAL A 171 0.57 -3.46 7.58
C VAL A 171 2.03 -3.61 7.18
N LYS A 172 2.73 -4.58 7.78
CA LYS A 172 4.13 -4.87 7.46
C LYS A 172 4.24 -5.84 6.29
N PRO A 173 5.07 -5.55 5.25
CA PRO A 173 5.29 -6.44 4.11
C PRO A 173 5.63 -7.87 4.52
N GLN A 174 6.49 -8.00 5.53
CA GLN A 174 6.95 -9.30 6.01
C GLN A 174 5.81 -10.12 6.63
N ALA A 175 4.84 -9.46 7.28
CA ALA A 175 3.74 -10.11 7.97
C ALA A 175 2.67 -10.60 6.99
N TRP A 176 2.17 -9.71 6.13
CA TRP A 176 1.11 -10.09 5.21
C TRP A 176 1.60 -11.06 4.13
N LYS A 177 2.82 -10.87 3.60
CA LYS A 177 3.40 -11.82 2.62
C LYS A 177 3.64 -13.18 3.25
N ALA A 178 4.06 -13.24 4.51
CA ALA A 178 4.16 -14.51 5.22
C ALA A 178 2.78 -15.17 5.38
N ALA A 179 1.79 -14.41 5.86
CA ALA A 179 0.44 -14.91 6.15
C ALA A 179 -0.26 -15.44 4.89
N MET A 180 0.03 -14.82 3.76
CA MET A 180 -0.51 -15.19 2.45
C MET A 180 0.31 -16.28 1.73
N GLY A 181 1.37 -16.83 2.35
CA GLY A 181 2.19 -17.86 1.71
C GLY A 181 3.02 -17.36 0.52
N LEU A 182 3.40 -16.08 0.56
CA LEU A 182 4.18 -15.35 -0.45
C LEU A 182 5.60 -15.00 0.03
N LYS A 183 5.99 -15.47 1.22
CA LYS A 183 7.34 -15.32 1.76
C LYS A 183 8.19 -16.54 1.40
N SER A 184 8.59 -16.66 0.13
CA SER A 184 9.58 -17.66 -0.32
C SER A 184 10.65 -17.00 -1.19
N LYS A 185 11.86 -17.58 -1.26
CA LYS A 185 12.93 -17.08 -2.13
C LYS A 185 12.58 -17.12 -3.62
N GLU A 186 11.61 -17.95 -3.98
CA GLU A 186 11.10 -18.12 -5.32
C GLU A 186 9.86 -17.25 -5.58
N SER A 187 9.34 -16.58 -4.54
CA SER A 187 8.11 -15.83 -4.71
C SER A 187 8.33 -14.60 -5.58
N THR A 188 7.52 -14.49 -6.61
CA THR A 188 7.59 -13.42 -7.60
C THR A 188 6.38 -12.51 -7.49
N LYS A 189 6.47 -11.35 -8.14
CA LYS A 189 5.32 -10.46 -8.34
C LYS A 189 4.13 -11.16 -9.04
N ASP A 190 4.38 -12.25 -9.76
CA ASP A 190 3.34 -13.04 -10.44
C ASP A 190 2.52 -13.87 -9.43
N ASP A 191 3.07 -14.22 -8.25
CA ASP A 191 2.34 -14.96 -7.21
C ASP A 191 1.27 -14.11 -6.54
N SER A 192 1.58 -12.84 -6.24
CA SER A 192 0.58 -11.90 -5.72
C SER A 192 -0.59 -11.77 -6.69
N ILE A 193 -0.31 -11.69 -8.00
CA ILE A 193 -1.34 -11.61 -9.04
C ILE A 193 -2.19 -12.89 -9.07
N ALA A 194 -1.56 -14.07 -9.04
CA ALA A 194 -2.27 -15.35 -9.04
C ALA A 194 -3.16 -15.52 -7.80
N MET A 195 -2.64 -15.15 -6.62
CA MET A 195 -3.40 -15.21 -5.38
C MET A 195 -4.56 -14.21 -5.38
N ALA A 196 -4.34 -12.97 -5.80
CA ALA A 196 -5.41 -11.98 -5.89
C ALA A 196 -6.52 -12.41 -6.86
N LYS A 197 -6.21 -13.07 -7.97
CA LYS A 197 -7.23 -13.66 -8.87
C LYS A 197 -8.04 -14.77 -8.21
N THR A 198 -7.40 -15.55 -7.35
CA THR A 198 -8.05 -16.63 -6.61
C THR A 198 -8.98 -16.06 -5.55
N LEU A 199 -8.53 -15.03 -4.81
CA LEU A 199 -9.34 -14.38 -3.78
C LEU A 199 -10.42 -13.44 -4.32
N PHE A 200 -10.23 -12.87 -5.51
CA PHE A 200 -11.12 -11.86 -6.09
C PHE A 200 -11.39 -12.14 -7.58
N PRO A 201 -12.06 -13.26 -7.92
CA PRO A 201 -12.32 -13.63 -9.31
C PRO A 201 -13.11 -12.54 -10.07
N GLU A 202 -13.95 -11.77 -9.39
CA GLU A 202 -14.69 -10.63 -9.94
C GLU A 202 -13.80 -9.58 -10.64
N ILE A 203 -12.56 -9.37 -10.16
CA ILE A 203 -11.63 -8.37 -10.70
C ILE A 203 -10.45 -9.01 -11.47
N ALA A 204 -10.45 -10.34 -11.62
CA ALA A 204 -9.36 -11.07 -12.28
C ALA A 204 -9.07 -10.58 -13.71
N HIS A 205 -10.09 -10.05 -14.39
CA HIS A 205 -9.97 -9.48 -15.73
C HIS A 205 -9.13 -8.19 -15.79
N GLU A 206 -8.90 -7.52 -14.66
CA GLU A 206 -8.04 -6.34 -14.52
C GLU A 206 -6.62 -6.67 -14.06
N LEU A 207 -6.34 -7.94 -13.71
CA LEU A 207 -5.05 -8.41 -13.16
C LEU A 207 -4.27 -9.23 -14.20
N LYS A 208 -4.21 -8.76 -15.46
CA LYS A 208 -3.69 -9.58 -16.58
C LYS A 208 -2.18 -9.44 -16.80
N ARG A 209 -1.59 -8.32 -16.41
CA ARG A 209 -0.22 -7.93 -16.79
C ARG A 209 0.68 -8.03 -15.58
N LYS A 210 1.98 -8.28 -15.80
CA LYS A 210 3.00 -8.24 -14.74
C LYS A 210 3.04 -6.90 -13.98
N LYS A 211 2.66 -5.80 -14.63
CA LYS A 211 2.59 -4.47 -14.01
C LYS A 211 1.38 -4.27 -13.09
N ASP A 212 0.44 -5.21 -13.06
CA ASP A 212 -0.75 -5.16 -12.20
C ASP A 212 -0.47 -5.74 -10.79
N HIS A 213 0.80 -5.97 -10.44
CA HIS A 213 1.17 -6.47 -9.11
C HIS A 213 0.75 -5.51 -7.99
N GLY A 214 0.89 -4.19 -8.17
CA GLY A 214 0.44 -3.24 -7.14
C GLY A 214 -1.07 -3.28 -6.89
N ARG A 215 -1.86 -3.52 -7.95
CA ARG A 215 -3.30 -3.80 -7.83
C ARG A 215 -3.55 -5.06 -7.01
N ALA A 216 -2.84 -6.13 -7.34
CA ALA A 216 -2.94 -7.39 -6.62
C ALA A 216 -2.53 -7.26 -5.14
N GLU A 217 -1.40 -6.61 -4.85
CA GLU A 217 -0.92 -6.40 -3.48
C GLU A 217 -1.91 -5.56 -2.67
N SER A 218 -2.52 -4.51 -3.24
CA SER A 218 -3.55 -3.72 -2.55
C SER A 218 -4.76 -4.56 -2.09
N LEU A 219 -5.19 -5.52 -2.91
CA LEU A 219 -6.28 -6.45 -2.59
C LEU A 219 -5.88 -7.44 -1.49
N LEU A 220 -4.67 -7.97 -1.57
CA LEU A 220 -4.14 -8.92 -0.57
C LEU A 220 -3.89 -8.24 0.77
N ILE A 221 -3.48 -6.97 0.79
CA ILE A 221 -3.34 -6.16 2.01
C ILE A 221 -4.69 -5.94 2.67
N ALA A 222 -5.75 -5.64 1.90
CA ALA A 222 -7.12 -5.55 2.44
C ALA A 222 -7.58 -6.88 3.04
N ALA A 223 -7.40 -7.99 2.31
CA ALA A 223 -7.76 -9.32 2.79
C ALA A 223 -7.00 -9.71 4.06
N TYR A 224 -5.69 -9.47 4.08
CA TYR A 224 -4.84 -9.71 5.26
C TYR A 224 -5.33 -8.92 6.47
N GLY A 225 -5.54 -7.62 6.30
CA GLY A 225 -5.97 -6.74 7.38
C GLY A 225 -7.33 -7.15 7.94
N HIS A 226 -8.26 -7.51 7.06
CA HIS A 226 -9.58 -8.02 7.43
C HIS A 226 -9.48 -9.29 8.30
N VAL A 227 -8.71 -10.28 7.86
CA VAL A 227 -8.49 -11.52 8.62
C VAL A 227 -7.80 -11.22 9.96
N ALA A 228 -6.77 -10.38 9.96
CA ALA A 228 -6.00 -10.00 11.14
C ALA A 228 -6.83 -9.29 12.20
N ASN A 229 -7.86 -8.54 11.80
CA ASN A 229 -8.76 -7.83 12.71
C ASN A 229 -9.92 -8.68 13.25
N GLY A 230 -9.86 -10.00 13.10
CA GLY A 230 -10.90 -10.87 13.61
C GLY A 230 -12.15 -10.90 12.72
N GLY A 231 -11.98 -10.87 11.40
CA GLY A 231 -13.06 -11.26 10.45
C GLY A 231 -13.71 -12.62 10.77
N ALA A 232 -13.13 -13.41 11.67
CA ALA A 232 -13.79 -14.54 12.31
C ALA A 232 -14.52 -14.15 13.61
N SER A 233 -15.66 -13.46 13.55
CA SER A 233 -16.68 -13.64 14.59
C SER A 233 -17.47 -14.91 14.26
N ALA A 234 -17.61 -15.83 15.21
CA ALA A 234 -17.94 -17.25 14.99
C ALA A 234 -19.30 -17.57 14.31
N ASP A 235 -20.19 -16.60 14.12
CA ASP A 235 -21.61 -16.87 13.83
C ASP A 235 -22.06 -16.52 12.40
N VAL A 236 -21.19 -15.96 11.55
CA VAL A 236 -21.48 -15.65 10.13
C VAL A 236 -20.32 -16.11 9.25
N GLU A 237 -20.61 -16.77 8.13
CA GLU A 237 -19.58 -17.11 7.15
C GLU A 237 -18.96 -15.84 6.55
N ASP A 238 -17.76 -15.51 7.02
CA ASP A 238 -16.94 -14.46 6.45
C ASP A 238 -16.31 -14.94 5.14
N GLU A 239 -16.83 -14.44 4.02
CA GLU A 239 -16.44 -14.85 2.68
C GLU A 239 -14.94 -14.62 2.40
N ILE A 240 -14.37 -13.49 2.83
CA ILE A 240 -12.92 -13.24 2.68
C ILE A 240 -12.11 -14.29 3.44
N CYS A 241 -12.46 -14.58 4.69
CA CYS A 241 -11.76 -15.59 5.49
C CYS A 241 -11.87 -16.98 4.84
N ALA A 242 -13.03 -17.34 4.28
CA ALA A 242 -13.22 -18.57 3.55
C ALA A 242 -12.33 -18.65 2.30
N ARG A 243 -12.31 -17.59 1.48
CA ARG A 243 -11.46 -17.51 0.28
C ARG A 243 -9.96 -17.58 0.63
N VAL A 244 -9.52 -16.87 1.68
CA VAL A 244 -8.13 -16.93 2.17
C VAL A 244 -7.77 -18.33 2.65
N ARG A 245 -8.66 -18.99 3.42
CA ARG A 245 -8.44 -20.37 3.89
C ARG A 245 -8.27 -21.33 2.72
N ALA A 246 -9.17 -21.29 1.74
CA ALA A 246 -9.10 -22.13 0.55
C ALA A 246 -7.79 -21.90 -0.22
N ALA A 247 -7.42 -20.64 -0.47
CA ALA A 247 -6.19 -20.31 -1.18
C ALA A 247 -4.91 -20.77 -0.43
N LEU A 248 -4.93 -20.79 0.91
CA LEU A 248 -3.82 -21.33 1.70
C LEU A 248 -3.81 -22.86 1.77
N ALA A 249 -4.98 -23.50 1.76
CA ALA A 249 -5.11 -24.97 1.69
C ALA A 249 -4.57 -25.50 0.35
N ASP A 250 -4.89 -24.85 -0.77
CA ASP A 250 -4.34 -25.17 -2.10
C ASP A 250 -2.80 -25.09 -2.15
N ARG A 251 -2.21 -24.30 -1.24
CA ARG A 251 -0.74 -24.15 -1.08
C ARG A 251 -0.16 -25.10 -0.03
N GLY A 252 -0.97 -25.95 0.58
CA GLY A 252 -0.57 -26.87 1.65
C GLY A 252 -0.22 -26.20 2.98
N LEU A 253 -0.66 -24.95 3.19
CA LEU A 253 -0.32 -24.14 4.38
C LEU A 253 -1.38 -24.23 5.48
N VAL A 254 -2.60 -24.67 5.14
CA VAL A 254 -3.72 -24.88 6.06
C VAL A 254 -4.36 -26.23 5.73
N ARG A 255 -4.96 -26.89 6.73
CA ARG A 255 -5.74 -28.12 6.52
C ARG A 255 -7.09 -27.76 5.88
N ASP A 256 -7.49 -28.53 4.87
CA ASP A 256 -8.59 -28.28 3.93
C ASP A 256 -9.85 -27.65 4.56
N GLU A 257 -10.56 -28.38 5.43
CA GLU A 257 -11.86 -27.94 5.98
C GLU A 257 -11.82 -27.82 7.50
N GLY A 258 -12.34 -26.69 8.02
CA GLY A 258 -12.42 -26.42 9.47
C GLY A 258 -11.10 -26.09 10.16
N GLY A 259 -9.98 -26.07 9.42
CA GLY A 259 -8.68 -25.64 9.94
C GLY A 259 -8.70 -24.18 10.39
N ALA A 260 -8.21 -23.92 11.61
CA ALA A 260 -7.93 -22.55 12.05
C ALA A 260 -6.94 -21.90 11.07
N LEU A 261 -7.22 -20.68 10.65
CA LEU A 261 -6.27 -19.88 9.90
C LEU A 261 -5.00 -19.70 10.75
N PRO A 262 -3.81 -19.59 10.13
CA PRO A 262 -2.60 -19.25 10.85
C PRO A 262 -2.77 -17.90 11.56
N TYR A 263 -1.89 -17.56 12.49
CA TYR A 263 -1.88 -16.23 13.09
C TYR A 263 -1.69 -15.16 12.00
N PHE A 264 -2.62 -14.20 11.88
CA PHE A 264 -2.55 -13.10 10.90
C PHE A 264 -2.05 -11.78 11.49
N GLY A 265 -1.58 -11.75 12.75
CA GLY A 265 -1.20 -10.48 13.38
C GLY A 265 0.12 -9.88 12.86
N PRO A 266 0.47 -8.67 13.34
CA PRO A 266 1.54 -7.83 12.78
C PRO A 266 2.94 -8.43 12.89
N TYR A 267 3.12 -9.42 13.77
CA TYR A 267 4.39 -10.11 14.00
C TYR A 267 4.50 -11.45 13.27
N PHE A 268 3.51 -11.81 12.46
CA PHE A 268 3.54 -13.06 11.71
C PHE A 268 4.75 -13.13 10.78
N GLY A 269 5.33 -14.32 10.65
CA GLY A 269 6.51 -14.53 9.82
C GLY A 269 7.84 -13.97 10.36
N MET A 270 7.85 -13.22 11.48
CA MET A 270 9.11 -12.82 12.12
C MET A 270 9.83 -14.03 12.74
N THR A 271 11.15 -14.03 12.74
CA THR A 271 11.98 -15.03 13.43
C THR A 271 12.03 -14.76 14.93
N GLY A 272 12.41 -15.76 15.73
CA GLY A 272 12.60 -15.55 17.16
C GLY A 272 13.64 -14.47 17.49
N GLU A 273 14.65 -14.28 16.64
CA GLU A 273 15.67 -13.25 16.81
C GLU A 273 15.13 -11.84 16.49
N GLU A 274 14.34 -11.71 15.42
CA GLU A 274 13.68 -10.46 15.05
C GLU A 274 12.71 -10.01 16.15
N LEU A 275 11.92 -10.93 16.70
CA LEU A 275 10.99 -10.64 17.81
C LEU A 275 11.73 -10.17 19.07
N ARG A 276 12.85 -10.81 19.42
CA ARG A 276 13.67 -10.39 20.57
C ARG A 276 14.32 -9.02 20.35
N THR A 277 14.76 -8.75 19.13
CA THR A 277 15.33 -7.44 18.76
C THR A 277 14.29 -6.34 18.93
N GLU A 278 13.07 -6.59 18.49
CA GLU A 278 11.96 -5.64 18.62
C GLU A 278 11.55 -5.44 20.09
N LEU A 279 11.44 -6.50 20.88
CA LEU A 279 11.19 -6.41 22.32
C LEU A 279 12.29 -5.62 23.05
N LYS A 280 13.55 -5.89 22.71
CA LYS A 280 14.70 -5.18 23.28
C LYS A 280 14.64 -3.68 22.97
N ARG A 281 14.29 -3.30 21.73
CA ARG A 281 14.11 -1.90 21.30
C ARG A 281 13.06 -1.17 22.14
N ARG A 282 12.02 -1.89 22.59
CA ARG A 282 10.94 -1.38 23.44
C ARG A 282 11.23 -1.48 24.94
N GLY A 283 12.41 -1.96 25.33
CA GLY A 283 12.76 -2.18 26.74
C GLY A 283 11.99 -3.34 27.41
N ALA A 284 11.40 -4.23 26.62
CA ALA A 284 10.59 -5.34 27.11
C ALA A 284 11.41 -6.64 27.28
N LYS A 285 10.89 -7.57 28.09
CA LYS A 285 11.52 -8.87 28.37
C LYS A 285 11.64 -9.72 27.10
N VAL A 286 12.86 -10.21 26.80
CA VAL A 286 13.20 -10.95 25.56
C VAL A 286 13.25 -12.48 25.71
N SER A 287 13.04 -13.02 26.92
CA SER A 287 13.00 -14.46 27.16
C SER A 287 11.63 -15.04 26.83
N GLY A 288 11.60 -16.31 26.42
CA GLY A 288 10.38 -17.06 26.15
C GLY A 288 10.39 -17.80 24.82
N ASN A 289 9.33 -18.57 24.59
CA ASN A 289 9.08 -19.17 23.28
C ASN A 289 8.52 -18.12 22.30
N LYS A 290 8.45 -18.46 21.00
CA LYS A 290 8.04 -17.51 19.95
C LYS A 290 6.67 -16.88 20.21
N GLN A 291 5.70 -17.67 20.67
CA GLN A 291 4.33 -17.20 20.92
C GLN A 291 4.28 -16.21 22.09
N GLU A 292 5.02 -16.48 23.16
CA GLU A 292 5.14 -15.55 24.29
C GLU A 292 5.78 -14.22 23.89
N LEU A 293 6.74 -14.23 22.96
CA LEU A 293 7.34 -13.00 22.43
C LEU A 293 6.35 -12.20 21.60
N ILE A 294 5.54 -12.87 20.77
CA ILE A 294 4.48 -12.24 19.96
C ILE A 294 3.44 -11.59 20.87
N LEU A 295 2.86 -12.36 21.81
CA LEU A 295 1.85 -11.85 22.74
C LEU A 295 2.34 -10.61 23.49
N ARG A 296 3.60 -10.64 23.94
CA ARG A 296 4.20 -9.50 24.64
C ARG A 296 4.32 -8.26 23.75
N LEU A 297 4.65 -8.44 22.47
CA LEU A 297 4.72 -7.32 21.54
C LEU A 297 3.34 -6.73 21.23
N GLU A 298 2.32 -7.58 21.13
CA GLU A 298 0.93 -7.15 20.94
C GLU A 298 0.41 -6.38 22.15
N THR A 299 0.65 -6.87 23.37
CA THR A 299 0.30 -6.13 24.60
C THR A 299 0.99 -4.77 24.65
N ASN A 300 2.27 -4.68 24.27
CA ASN A 300 2.97 -3.39 24.19
C ASN A 300 2.33 -2.43 23.17
N ASP A 301 1.84 -2.94 22.03
CA ASP A 301 1.14 -2.12 21.03
C ASP A 301 -0.20 -1.61 21.57
N GLU A 302 -0.97 -2.46 22.24
CA GLU A 302 -2.25 -2.11 22.86
C GLU A 302 -2.08 -1.04 23.94
N GLU A 303 -1.11 -1.22 24.85
CA GLU A 303 -0.77 -0.23 25.88
C GLU A 303 -0.32 1.11 25.28
N THR A 304 0.38 1.07 24.14
CA THR A 304 0.81 2.29 23.44
C THR A 304 -0.38 3.00 22.81
N LYS A 305 -1.31 2.26 22.19
CA LYS A 305 -2.55 2.82 21.64
C LYS A 305 -3.43 3.41 22.73
N ALA A 306 -3.63 2.71 23.85
CA ALA A 306 -4.44 3.17 24.97
C ALA A 306 -3.92 4.51 25.53
N ARG A 307 -2.59 4.63 25.74
CA ARG A 307 -1.96 5.88 26.17
C ARG A 307 -2.18 7.03 25.19
N GLN A 308 -2.14 6.75 23.88
CA GLN A 308 -2.37 7.75 22.84
C GLN A 308 -3.84 8.20 22.77
N SER A 309 -4.80 7.32 23.05
CA SER A 309 -6.21 7.68 23.11
C SER A 309 -6.59 8.47 24.36
N GLU A 310 -5.89 8.30 25.48
CA GLU A 310 -6.13 9.07 26.71
C GLU A 310 -5.59 10.50 26.65
N THR A 311 -4.69 10.79 25.70
CA THR A 311 -4.07 12.11 25.51
C THR A 311 -4.64 12.92 24.34
N ALA A 312 -5.59 12.36 23.59
CA ALA A 312 -6.25 12.97 22.44
C ALA A 312 -7.66 13.48 22.80
#